data_AF-A0A960RJC3-F1
#
_entry.id   AF-A0A960RJC3-F1
#
_cell.length_a   1.000
_cell.length_b   1.000
_cell.length_c   1.000
_cell.angle_alpha   90.00
_cell.angle_beta   90.00
_cell.angle_gamma   90.00
#
_symmetry.space_group_name_H-M   'P 1'
#
loop_
_entity.id
_entity.type
_entity.pdbx_description
1 polymer ?
#
loop_
_entity_poly.entity_id
_entity_poly.type
_entity_poly.pdbx_seq_one_letter_code
_entity_poly.pdbx_strand_id
1 'polypeptide(L)'
;MAWRLKHSVIRGEFSNREENRITGRLWLVDRDEVITMDLEGNFLRDLAGCQITFTNPEPTPGEDTGLHACQVGVSGDMTASRKVRVMDLPPEEIDLEQMPLVPDRSQPTRYANALYLEWFSDYDGRVVIESTDFSISVSEPAWHMTSEEEAEQEESNREAFRAWLEHLSEMDPDQPAPPLDYEQPLDEFGWERLMRESDRKTERLGEVLEKYHGHPDSEKLIAREMGWTWLEEELEAQERGVYDEEDDEDDPREDDDLIGDEMDFDWPEPDPLKEGIDWVRDENGDVHHPLALRAMKLGLQLWHACDQLGVLNDSRESVVQNMVIQVQICSAKLAGALNNLAYDDDQDNGFIVA
;
A
#
# COMPACT_ATOMS: atom_id res chain seq x y z
N MET A 1 -8.23 -1.17 11.18
CA MET A 1 -6.93 -1.84 10.93
C MET A 1 -7.09 -3.35 11.13
N ALA A 2 -6.36 -4.16 10.35
CA ALA A 2 -6.37 -5.62 10.46
C ALA A 2 -5.35 -6.19 11.47
N TRP A 3 -5.66 -7.33 12.08
CA TRP A 3 -4.74 -8.12 12.92
C TRP A 3 -3.94 -9.12 12.09
N ARG A 4 -2.62 -9.21 12.32
CA ARG A 4 -1.71 -10.07 11.53
C ARG A 4 -0.96 -11.02 12.46
N LEU A 5 -1.35 -12.28 12.47
CA LEU A 5 -0.91 -13.22 13.52
C LEU A 5 0.21 -14.19 13.07
N LYS A 6 0.82 -13.97 11.90
CA LYS A 6 1.87 -14.87 11.35
C LYS A 6 2.94 -15.24 12.39
N HIS A 7 3.44 -14.23 13.10
CA HIS A 7 4.59 -14.37 14.00
C HIS A 7 4.21 -14.97 15.35
N SER A 8 3.05 -14.60 15.89
CA SER A 8 2.62 -14.95 17.24
C SER A 8 1.87 -16.27 17.36
N VAL A 9 1.38 -16.83 16.25
CA VAL A 9 0.72 -18.13 16.29
C VAL A 9 1.72 -19.22 16.66
N ILE A 10 1.39 -20.00 17.69
CA ILE A 10 2.10 -21.23 18.04
C ILE A 10 1.53 -22.38 17.21
N ARG A 11 0.21 -22.53 17.23
CA ARG A 11 -0.53 -23.54 16.47
C ARG A 11 -1.99 -23.14 16.29
N GLY A 12 -2.64 -23.71 15.27
CA GLY A 12 -4.07 -23.58 15.03
C GLY A 12 -4.69 -24.90 14.61
N GLU A 13 -5.97 -25.07 14.94
CA GLU A 13 -6.79 -26.24 14.58
C GLU A 13 -8.15 -25.75 14.10
N PHE A 14 -8.38 -25.72 12.78
CA PHE A 14 -9.63 -25.19 12.20
C PHE A 14 -10.35 -26.32 11.45
N SER A 15 -11.68 -26.28 11.42
CA SER A 15 -12.53 -27.33 10.88
C SER A 15 -13.68 -26.73 10.09
N ASN A 16 -13.77 -27.11 8.82
CA ASN A 16 -14.89 -26.84 7.93
C ASN A 16 -15.58 -28.15 7.52
N ARG A 17 -15.72 -29.08 8.47
CA ARG A 17 -16.39 -30.37 8.23
C ARG A 17 -17.91 -30.27 8.07
N GLU A 18 -18.49 -29.16 8.47
CA GLU A 18 -19.90 -28.80 8.26
C GLU A 18 -19.94 -27.69 7.21
N GLU A 19 -20.80 -27.82 6.21
CA GLU A 19 -21.00 -26.76 5.19
C GLU A 19 -21.49 -25.47 5.85
N ASN A 20 -20.99 -24.34 5.35
CA ASN A 20 -21.25 -22.97 5.80
C ASN A 20 -20.87 -22.68 7.25
N ARG A 21 -19.99 -23.50 7.86
CA ARG A 21 -19.51 -23.27 9.20
C ARG A 21 -18.05 -23.65 9.37
N ILE A 22 -17.28 -22.74 9.95
CA ILE A 22 -15.90 -22.97 10.33
C ILE A 22 -15.81 -22.84 11.85
N THR A 23 -15.29 -23.88 12.50
CA THR A 23 -14.99 -23.83 13.93
C THR A 23 -13.50 -24.06 14.15
N GLY A 24 -12.94 -23.42 15.17
CA GLY A 24 -11.50 -23.52 15.34
C GLY A 24 -10.98 -23.12 16.71
N ARG A 25 -9.70 -23.41 16.90
CA ARG A 25 -8.92 -23.01 18.06
C ARG A 25 -7.57 -22.48 17.62
N LEU A 26 -7.12 -21.41 18.24
CA LEU A 26 -5.84 -20.76 17.97
C LEU A 26 -5.08 -20.52 19.28
N TRP A 27 -3.79 -20.84 19.26
CA TRP A 27 -2.88 -20.62 20.39
C TRP A 27 -1.83 -19.60 19.98
N LEU A 28 -1.70 -18.53 20.78
CA LEU A 28 -0.76 -17.44 20.54
C LEU A 28 0.34 -17.42 21.62
N VAL A 29 1.50 -16.85 21.27
CA VAL A 29 2.58 -16.56 22.21
C VAL A 29 2.10 -15.57 23.28
N ASP A 30 2.59 -15.75 24.50
CA ASP A 30 2.30 -14.90 25.67
C ASP A 30 0.80 -14.77 26.03
N ARG A 31 -0.01 -15.74 25.59
CA ARG A 31 -1.44 -15.82 25.91
C ARG A 31 -1.81 -17.20 26.45
N ASP A 32 -2.26 -17.24 27.71
CA ASP A 32 -2.72 -18.47 28.35
C ASP A 32 -4.10 -18.93 27.84
N GLU A 33 -4.95 -17.99 27.44
CA GLU A 33 -6.30 -18.26 26.95
C GLU A 33 -6.30 -18.64 25.46
N VAL A 34 -6.85 -19.81 25.17
CA VAL A 34 -7.04 -20.29 23.79
C VAL A 34 -8.15 -19.48 23.12
N ILE A 35 -7.88 -18.99 21.92
CA ILE A 35 -8.89 -18.33 21.11
C ILE A 35 -9.76 -19.40 20.46
N THR A 36 -11.07 -19.29 20.61
CA THR A 36 -12.07 -20.15 19.96
C THR A 36 -12.78 -19.40 18.86
N MET A 37 -13.16 -20.10 17.80
CA MET A 37 -13.72 -19.51 16.59
C MET A 37 -15.00 -20.22 16.17
N ASP A 38 -16.00 -19.44 15.77
CA ASP A 38 -17.25 -19.89 15.14
C ASP A 38 -17.60 -18.88 14.04
N LEU A 39 -17.28 -19.23 12.80
CA LEU A 39 -17.40 -18.36 11.64
C LEU A 39 -18.39 -18.92 10.64
N GLU A 40 -19.13 -18.04 9.98
CA GLU A 40 -20.02 -18.37 8.86
C GLU A 40 -19.24 -18.40 7.53
N GLY A 41 -19.55 -19.40 6.70
CA GLY A 41 -18.92 -19.64 5.39
C GLY A 41 -17.97 -20.85 5.38
N ASN A 42 -17.13 -20.95 4.35
CA ASN A 42 -16.35 -22.14 4.05
C ASN A 42 -14.89 -21.84 3.71
N PHE A 43 -14.04 -22.87 3.85
CA PHE A 43 -12.74 -22.85 3.22
C PHE A 43 -12.89 -22.92 1.70
N LEU A 44 -11.88 -22.45 0.98
CA LEU A 44 -11.80 -22.66 -0.46
C LEU A 44 -11.57 -24.14 -0.78
N ARG A 45 -11.74 -24.50 -2.05
CA ARG A 45 -11.89 -25.88 -2.51
C ARG A 45 -10.75 -26.82 -2.10
N ASP A 46 -9.54 -26.31 -1.93
CA ASP A 46 -8.38 -27.11 -1.53
C ASP A 46 -8.45 -27.60 -0.08
N LEU A 47 -9.20 -26.91 0.77
CA LEU A 47 -9.41 -27.25 2.18
C LEU A 47 -10.87 -27.54 2.53
N ALA A 48 -11.82 -27.27 1.65
CA ALA A 48 -13.24 -27.49 1.85
C ALA A 48 -13.55 -28.90 2.41
N GLY A 49 -14.42 -28.98 3.42
CA GLY A 49 -14.75 -30.23 4.09
C GLY A 49 -13.68 -30.78 5.03
N CYS A 50 -12.49 -30.19 5.08
CA CYS A 50 -11.38 -30.71 5.88
C CYS A 50 -11.31 -30.08 7.27
N GLN A 51 -10.56 -30.76 8.13
CA GLN A 51 -9.96 -30.18 9.32
C GLN A 51 -8.48 -29.97 9.05
N ILE A 52 -8.00 -28.76 9.34
CA ILE A 52 -6.59 -28.39 9.24
C ILE A 52 -5.99 -28.22 10.62
N THR A 53 -4.74 -28.63 10.75
CA THR A 53 -3.90 -28.30 11.89
C THR A 53 -2.60 -27.74 11.37
N PHE A 54 -2.14 -26.65 11.97
CA PHE A 54 -0.91 -26.00 11.56
C PHE A 54 -0.10 -25.56 12.77
N THR A 55 1.22 -25.59 12.64
CA THR A 55 2.16 -25.22 13.71
C THR A 55 3.24 -24.32 13.14
N ASN A 56 3.54 -23.23 13.84
CA ASN A 56 4.65 -22.35 13.53
C ASN A 56 5.94 -22.95 14.12
N PRO A 57 6.98 -23.19 13.31
CA PRO A 57 8.25 -23.71 13.82
C PRO A 57 8.99 -22.71 14.74
N GLU A 58 8.82 -21.40 14.51
CA GLU A 58 9.57 -20.34 15.21
C GLU A 58 8.62 -19.20 15.64
N PRO A 59 7.75 -19.45 16.64
CA PRO A 59 6.82 -18.43 17.11
C PRO A 59 7.52 -17.34 17.92
N THR A 60 7.16 -16.08 17.67
CA THR A 60 7.72 -14.89 18.33
C THR A 60 6.60 -14.02 18.92
N PRO A 61 6.82 -13.31 20.05
CA PRO A 61 5.81 -12.44 20.62
C PRO A 61 5.33 -11.37 19.64
N GLY A 62 4.02 -11.19 19.52
CA GLY A 62 3.36 -10.13 18.75
C GLY A 62 2.50 -9.23 19.63
N GLU A 63 1.98 -8.14 19.07
CA GLU A 63 1.11 -7.19 19.79
C GLU A 63 -0.35 -7.68 19.89
N ASP A 64 -0.58 -8.98 20.05
CA ASP A 64 -1.90 -9.63 19.85
C ASP A 64 -2.70 -9.86 21.14
N THR A 65 -2.26 -9.24 22.24
CA THR A 65 -2.91 -9.39 23.56
C THR A 65 -4.33 -8.82 23.59
N GLY A 66 -4.65 -7.89 22.68
CA GLY A 66 -5.96 -7.24 22.59
C GLY A 66 -7.05 -8.08 21.91
N LEU A 67 -6.67 -9.12 21.16
CA LEU A 67 -7.60 -9.92 20.37
C LEU A 67 -8.62 -10.65 21.27
N HIS A 68 -9.91 -10.64 20.91
CA HIS A 68 -10.93 -11.30 21.71
C HIS A 68 -10.76 -12.83 21.71
N ALA A 69 -10.96 -13.45 22.87
CA ALA A 69 -10.85 -14.91 23.03
C ALA A 69 -11.91 -15.69 22.23
N CYS A 70 -13.03 -15.06 21.88
CA CYS A 70 -14.10 -15.65 21.10
C CYS A 70 -14.25 -14.88 19.79
N GLN A 71 -13.86 -15.53 18.69
CA GLN A 71 -13.98 -15.01 17.33
C GLN A 71 -15.30 -15.48 16.74
N VAL A 72 -16.23 -14.56 16.56
CA VAL A 72 -17.48 -14.76 15.83
C VAL A 72 -17.51 -13.78 14.67
N GLY A 73 -18.02 -14.22 13.53
CA GLY A 73 -18.15 -13.39 12.33
C GLY A 73 -18.20 -14.23 11.06
N VAL A 74 -17.68 -13.69 9.96
CA VAL A 74 -17.71 -14.31 8.63
C VAL A 74 -16.31 -14.68 8.17
N SER A 75 -16.20 -15.76 7.41
CA SER A 75 -14.96 -16.15 6.74
C SER A 75 -14.63 -15.20 5.58
N GLY A 76 -13.34 -14.93 5.41
CA GLY A 76 -12.76 -14.46 4.16
C GLY A 76 -12.04 -15.62 3.47
N ASP A 77 -11.01 -15.31 2.68
CA ASP A 77 -10.30 -16.36 1.96
C ASP A 77 -9.53 -17.27 2.92
N MET A 78 -9.81 -18.58 2.88
CA MET A 78 -9.13 -19.59 3.67
C MET A 78 -8.65 -20.74 2.76
N THR A 79 -7.36 -20.78 2.48
CA THR A 79 -6.73 -21.71 1.54
C THR A 79 -5.30 -22.06 1.95
N ALA A 80 -4.81 -23.24 1.57
CA ALA A 80 -3.40 -23.64 1.66
C ALA A 80 -2.70 -23.58 0.29
N SER A 81 -3.35 -23.04 -0.73
CA SER A 81 -2.88 -23.05 -2.12
C SER A 81 -2.55 -21.67 -2.70
N ARG A 82 -2.65 -20.60 -1.89
CA ARG A 82 -2.32 -19.23 -2.31
C ARG A 82 -0.87 -19.16 -2.78
N LYS A 83 -0.67 -18.72 -4.03
CA LYS A 83 0.66 -18.61 -4.63
C LYS A 83 1.29 -17.30 -4.23
N VAL A 84 2.44 -17.38 -3.55
CA VAL A 84 3.24 -16.21 -3.17
C VAL A 84 4.66 -16.35 -3.72
N ARG A 85 5.27 -15.23 -4.10
CA ARG A 85 6.68 -15.19 -4.49
C ARG A 85 7.52 -15.16 -3.23
N VAL A 86 8.41 -16.14 -3.07
CA VAL A 86 9.40 -16.20 -2.00
C VAL A 86 10.80 -16.13 -2.57
N MET A 87 11.73 -15.59 -1.77
CA MET A 87 13.14 -15.60 -2.14
C MET A 87 13.67 -17.04 -2.14
N ASP A 88 14.40 -17.39 -3.18
CA ASP A 88 15.03 -18.69 -3.35
C ASP A 88 16.49 -18.61 -2.91
N LEU A 89 16.69 -18.13 -1.67
CA LEU A 89 17.98 -18.03 -1.01
C LEU A 89 17.94 -18.81 0.32
N PRO A 90 19.04 -19.47 0.73
CA PRO A 90 19.16 -20.04 2.05
C PRO A 90 18.92 -18.95 3.13
N PRO A 91 18.25 -19.25 4.26
CA PRO A 91 17.99 -18.25 5.30
C PRO A 91 19.24 -17.53 5.82
N GLU A 92 20.38 -18.22 5.78
CA GLU A 92 21.70 -17.72 6.21
C GLU A 92 22.30 -16.69 5.23
N GLU A 93 21.83 -16.67 3.98
CA GLU A 93 22.26 -15.74 2.91
C GLU A 93 21.29 -14.55 2.76
N ILE A 94 20.14 -14.58 3.44
CA ILE A 94 19.17 -13.47 3.48
C ILE A 94 19.63 -12.48 4.56
N ASP A 95 20.51 -11.55 4.18
CA ASP A 95 20.86 -10.41 5.03
C ASP A 95 19.81 -9.31 4.88
N LEU A 96 18.81 -9.31 5.77
CA LEU A 96 17.74 -8.31 5.81
C LEU A 96 18.24 -6.87 5.96
N GLU A 97 19.44 -6.64 6.53
CA GLU A 97 20.03 -5.30 6.69
C GLU A 97 20.70 -4.80 5.40
N GLN A 98 21.08 -5.72 4.50
CA GLN A 98 21.68 -5.40 3.19
C GLN A 98 20.70 -5.58 2.02
N MET A 99 19.46 -5.99 2.30
CA MET A 99 18.43 -6.08 1.27
C MET A 99 18.08 -4.67 0.76
N PRO A 100 18.15 -4.42 -0.56
CA PRO A 100 17.70 -3.17 -1.12
C PRO A 100 16.21 -2.97 -0.82
N LEU A 101 15.81 -1.73 -0.51
CA LEU A 101 14.42 -1.34 -0.23
C LEU A 101 13.46 -1.70 -1.38
N VAL A 102 14.00 -1.85 -2.59
CA VAL A 102 13.31 -2.36 -3.78
C VAL A 102 13.95 -3.70 -4.13
N PRO A 103 13.20 -4.83 -4.13
CA PRO A 103 13.73 -6.11 -4.56
C PRO A 103 14.24 -6.00 -5.99
N ASP A 104 15.54 -6.15 -6.18
CA ASP A 104 16.11 -6.26 -7.52
C ASP A 104 15.45 -7.46 -8.22
N ARG A 105 14.92 -7.23 -9.43
CA ARG A 105 14.33 -8.29 -10.29
C ARG A 105 15.32 -9.44 -10.56
N SER A 106 16.62 -9.23 -10.33
CA SER A 106 17.69 -10.23 -10.45
C SER A 106 17.76 -11.25 -9.31
N GLN A 107 17.14 -10.98 -8.15
CA GLN A 107 17.17 -11.92 -7.03
C GLN A 107 16.36 -13.18 -7.37
N PRO A 108 16.92 -14.38 -7.17
CA PRO A 108 16.22 -15.62 -7.50
C PRO A 108 14.98 -15.73 -6.61
N THR A 109 13.81 -15.75 -7.25
CA THR A 109 12.53 -15.93 -6.58
C THR A 109 11.84 -17.16 -7.14
N ARG A 110 11.07 -17.84 -6.29
CA ARG A 110 10.22 -18.97 -6.69
C ARG A 110 8.82 -18.78 -6.15
N TYR A 111 7.84 -19.39 -6.81
CA TYR A 111 6.49 -19.46 -6.26
C TYR A 111 6.39 -20.59 -5.22
N ALA A 112 5.77 -20.29 -4.09
CA ALA A 112 5.44 -21.24 -3.04
C ALA A 112 3.93 -21.18 -2.72
N ASN A 113 3.40 -22.26 -2.16
CA ASN A 113 2.06 -22.24 -1.57
C ASN A 113 2.18 -21.67 -0.15
N ALA A 114 1.32 -20.70 0.17
CA ALA A 114 1.12 -20.20 1.52
C ALA A 114 -0.21 -20.73 2.09
N LEU A 115 -0.20 -20.99 3.39
CA LEU A 115 -1.43 -21.01 4.17
C LEU A 115 -1.89 -19.56 4.33
N TYR A 116 -3.06 -19.26 3.79
CA TYR A 116 -3.73 -17.98 3.93
C TYR A 116 -5.07 -18.21 4.61
N LEU A 117 -5.27 -17.62 5.78
CA LEU A 117 -6.52 -17.67 6.53
C LEU A 117 -6.94 -16.24 6.86
N GLU A 118 -8.08 -15.83 6.34
CA GLU A 118 -8.68 -14.53 6.59
C GLU A 118 -10.09 -14.69 7.15
N TRP A 119 -10.43 -13.88 8.14
CA TRP A 119 -11.81 -13.74 8.60
C TRP A 119 -12.08 -12.32 9.10
N PHE A 120 -13.37 -12.01 9.22
CA PHE A 120 -13.86 -10.73 9.71
C PHE A 120 -14.62 -11.00 11.00
N SER A 121 -14.02 -10.64 12.13
CA SER A 121 -14.64 -10.74 13.43
C SER A 121 -15.54 -9.54 13.70
N ASP A 122 -16.70 -9.79 14.31
CA ASP A 122 -17.63 -8.77 14.79
C ASP A 122 -17.01 -7.85 15.86
N TYR A 123 -15.97 -8.33 16.56
CA TYR A 123 -15.33 -7.59 17.66
C TYR A 123 -13.98 -6.99 17.27
N ASP A 124 -13.17 -7.73 16.54
CA ASP A 124 -11.78 -7.37 16.25
C ASP A 124 -11.56 -6.85 14.82
N GLY A 125 -12.55 -6.97 13.94
CA GLY A 125 -12.44 -6.64 12.52
C GLY A 125 -11.69 -7.73 11.73
N ARG A 126 -10.93 -7.32 10.72
CA ARG A 126 -10.18 -8.25 9.84
C ARG A 126 -9.02 -8.89 10.59
N VAL A 127 -8.90 -10.20 10.49
CA VAL A 127 -7.76 -10.96 11.02
C VAL A 127 -7.18 -11.84 9.92
N VAL A 128 -5.85 -11.85 9.81
CA VAL A 128 -5.12 -12.54 8.74
C VAL A 128 -3.97 -13.37 9.31
N ILE A 129 -3.85 -14.59 8.80
CA ILE A 129 -2.69 -15.46 8.97
C ILE A 129 -2.20 -15.85 7.58
N GLU A 130 -1.02 -15.36 7.19
CA GLU A 130 -0.35 -15.77 5.96
C GLU A 130 1.04 -16.32 6.28
N SER A 131 1.33 -17.56 5.88
CA SER A 131 2.66 -18.15 6.07
C SER A 131 2.98 -19.27 5.08
N THR A 132 4.22 -19.28 4.59
CA THR A 132 4.81 -20.38 3.81
C THR A 132 5.55 -21.40 4.67
N ASP A 133 5.80 -21.07 5.93
CA ASP A 133 6.79 -21.76 6.77
C ASP A 133 6.13 -22.71 7.78
N PHE A 134 4.79 -22.71 7.84
CA PHE A 134 4.04 -23.54 8.77
C PHE A 134 4.04 -25.01 8.35
N SER A 135 4.13 -25.89 9.35
CA SER A 135 3.86 -27.31 9.15
C SER A 135 2.35 -27.54 9.20
N ILE A 136 1.77 -28.02 8.10
CA ILE A 136 0.31 -28.17 7.93
C ILE A 136 -0.04 -29.66 7.78
N SER A 137 -1.10 -30.08 8.47
CA SER A 137 -1.73 -31.38 8.27
C SER A 137 -3.22 -31.19 7.98
N VAL A 138 -3.68 -31.81 6.90
CA VAL A 138 -5.06 -31.74 6.40
C VAL A 138 -5.69 -33.12 6.50
N SER A 139 -6.89 -33.20 7.07
CA SER A 139 -7.63 -34.46 7.19
C SER A 139 -8.35 -34.86 5.89
N GLU A 140 -8.93 -36.06 5.87
CA GLU A 140 -9.92 -36.39 4.83
C GLU A 140 -11.14 -35.45 4.87
N PRO A 141 -11.64 -35.01 3.70
CA PRO A 141 -12.79 -34.12 3.60
C PRO A 141 -14.09 -34.85 3.98
N ALA A 142 -14.96 -34.19 4.73
CA ALA A 142 -16.30 -34.66 5.05
C ALA A 142 -17.30 -34.39 3.90
N TRP A 143 -17.02 -33.38 3.08
CA TRP A 143 -17.79 -32.97 1.91
C TRP A 143 -16.84 -32.31 0.89
N HIS A 144 -17.31 -32.08 -0.33
CA HIS A 144 -16.49 -31.52 -1.40
C HIS A 144 -17.17 -30.29 -2.00
N MET A 145 -16.38 -29.26 -2.23
CA MET A 145 -16.80 -28.05 -2.93
C MET A 145 -16.62 -28.20 -4.44
N THR A 146 -17.65 -27.83 -5.20
CA THR A 146 -17.62 -27.70 -6.65
C THR A 146 -17.00 -26.35 -7.06
N SER A 147 -16.63 -26.20 -8.32
CA SER A 147 -16.08 -24.92 -8.81
C SER A 147 -17.10 -23.78 -8.84
N GLU A 148 -18.40 -24.09 -8.90
CA GLU A 148 -19.46 -23.08 -8.82
C GLU A 148 -19.61 -22.57 -7.39
N GLU A 149 -19.64 -23.48 -6.41
CA GLU A 149 -19.66 -23.14 -4.98
C GLU A 149 -18.38 -22.41 -4.54
N GLU A 150 -17.22 -22.75 -5.13
CA GLU A 150 -15.97 -22.03 -4.91
C GLU A 150 -16.07 -20.56 -5.36
N ALA A 151 -16.61 -20.30 -6.56
CA ALA A 151 -16.81 -18.95 -7.05
C ALA A 151 -17.83 -18.16 -6.21
N GLU A 152 -18.89 -18.81 -5.74
CA GLU A 152 -19.87 -18.20 -4.82
C GLU A 152 -19.21 -17.85 -3.47
N GLN A 153 -18.37 -18.73 -2.94
CA GLN A 153 -17.63 -18.47 -1.70
C GLN A 153 -16.62 -17.34 -1.88
N GLU A 154 -15.87 -17.30 -2.97
CA GLU A 154 -14.94 -16.20 -3.29
C GLU A 154 -15.67 -14.86 -3.40
N GLU A 155 -16.86 -14.82 -4.01
CA GLU A 155 -17.67 -13.60 -4.07
C GLU A 155 -18.15 -13.19 -2.69
N SER A 156 -18.65 -14.14 -1.88
CA SER A 156 -19.06 -13.87 -0.50
C SER A 156 -17.90 -13.33 0.35
N ASN A 157 -16.69 -13.88 0.20
CA ASN A 157 -15.49 -13.39 0.86
C ASN A 157 -15.12 -11.97 0.41
N ARG A 158 -15.33 -11.65 -0.87
CA ARG A 158 -15.10 -10.32 -1.45
C ARG A 158 -16.09 -9.30 -0.90
N GLU A 159 -17.37 -9.66 -0.83
CA GLU A 159 -18.41 -8.84 -0.22
C GLU A 159 -18.14 -8.59 1.27
N ALA A 160 -17.71 -9.61 2.02
CA ALA A 160 -17.31 -9.46 3.42
C ALA A 160 -16.13 -8.48 3.58
N PHE A 161 -15.14 -8.56 2.70
CA PHE A 161 -14.03 -7.62 2.69
C PHE A 161 -14.47 -6.19 2.37
N ARG A 162 -15.34 -6.00 1.38
CA ARG A 162 -15.92 -4.69 1.03
C ARG A 162 -16.72 -4.09 2.19
N ALA A 163 -17.59 -4.86 2.82
CA ALA A 163 -18.37 -4.41 3.96
C ALA A 163 -17.45 -3.98 5.11
N TRP A 164 -16.36 -4.71 5.36
CA TRP A 164 -15.36 -4.30 6.32
C TRP A 164 -14.61 -3.01 5.93
N LEU A 165 -14.23 -2.84 4.65
CA LEU A 165 -13.60 -1.61 4.17
C LEU A 165 -14.52 -0.39 4.27
N GLU A 166 -15.81 -0.57 4.00
CA GLU A 166 -16.82 0.48 4.20
C GLU A 166 -16.89 0.88 5.67
N HIS A 167 -16.98 -0.10 6.57
CA HIS A 167 -16.97 0.17 8.00
C HIS A 167 -15.70 0.89 8.46
N LEU A 168 -14.53 0.49 7.95
CA LEU A 168 -13.24 1.14 8.21
C LEU A 168 -13.27 2.62 7.76
N SER A 169 -13.92 2.91 6.64
CA SER A 169 -14.04 4.26 6.07
C SER A 169 -15.09 5.12 6.79
N GLU A 170 -16.08 4.50 7.44
CA GLU A 170 -17.22 5.15 8.12
C GLU A 170 -16.98 5.46 9.60
N MET A 171 -15.81 5.16 10.17
CA MET A 171 -15.48 5.41 11.59
C MET A 171 -15.32 6.91 11.96
N ASP A 172 -16.23 7.77 11.53
CA ASP A 172 -16.50 9.09 12.09
C ASP A 172 -18.01 9.39 12.08
N PRO A 173 -18.70 9.24 13.23
CA PRO A 173 -20.15 9.45 13.32
C PRO A 173 -20.59 10.92 13.30
N ASP A 174 -19.66 11.89 13.25
CA ASP A 174 -20.02 13.31 13.31
C ASP A 174 -20.09 13.99 11.93
N GLN A 175 -21.35 14.07 11.47
CA GLN A 175 -21.93 14.97 10.46
C GLN A 175 -21.79 14.62 8.96
N PRO A 176 -22.92 14.40 8.24
CA PRO A 176 -22.93 14.58 6.79
C PRO A 176 -22.75 16.07 6.49
N ALA A 177 -21.52 16.46 6.21
CA ALA A 177 -21.21 17.82 5.81
C ALA A 177 -21.58 18.03 4.33
N PRO A 178 -21.97 19.24 3.91
CA PRO A 178 -22.30 19.52 2.51
C PRO A 178 -21.11 19.21 1.59
N PRO A 179 -21.35 18.84 0.32
CA PRO A 179 -20.30 18.56 -0.66
C PRO A 179 -19.24 19.66 -0.65
N LEU A 180 -17.96 19.28 -0.76
CA LEU A 180 -16.88 20.26 -0.95
C LEU A 180 -17.16 21.03 -2.25
N ASP A 181 -17.23 22.35 -2.15
CA ASP A 181 -17.22 23.23 -3.31
C ASP A 181 -15.76 23.43 -3.71
N TYR A 182 -15.29 22.66 -4.69
CA TYR A 182 -13.92 22.72 -5.18
C TYR A 182 -13.65 24.00 -5.99
N GLU A 183 -14.67 24.80 -6.32
CA GLU A 183 -14.53 26.06 -7.06
C GLU A 183 -14.15 27.25 -6.15
N GLN A 184 -14.21 27.07 -4.83
CA GLN A 184 -13.84 28.11 -3.86
C GLN A 184 -12.68 27.67 -2.95
N PRO A 185 -11.79 28.59 -2.55
CA PRO A 185 -10.77 28.30 -1.55
C PRO A 185 -11.42 27.76 -0.28
N LEU A 186 -11.04 26.53 0.11
CA LEU A 186 -11.52 25.90 1.33
C LEU A 186 -11.05 26.68 2.55
N ASP A 187 -11.93 26.81 3.54
CA ASP A 187 -11.54 27.30 4.87
C ASP A 187 -10.78 26.22 5.66
N GLU A 188 -10.29 26.57 6.85
CA GLU A 188 -9.53 25.65 7.71
C GLU A 188 -10.29 24.33 7.98
N PHE A 189 -11.61 24.41 8.19
CA PHE A 189 -12.46 23.26 8.43
C PHE A 189 -12.69 22.42 7.16
N GLY A 190 -12.78 23.04 5.99
CA GLY A 190 -12.85 22.38 4.70
C GLY A 190 -11.58 21.58 4.38
N TRP A 191 -10.40 22.16 4.66
CA TRP A 191 -9.12 21.48 4.53
C TRP A 191 -8.96 20.34 5.52
N GLU A 192 -9.31 20.54 6.80
CA GLU A 192 -9.27 19.47 7.80
C GLU A 192 -10.14 18.27 7.38
N ARG A 193 -11.33 18.54 6.85
CA ARG A 193 -12.22 17.50 6.33
C ARG A 193 -11.63 16.75 5.14
N LEU A 194 -11.07 17.47 4.17
CA LEU A 194 -10.42 16.87 3.00
C LEU A 194 -9.25 15.98 3.42
N MET A 195 -8.42 16.44 4.35
CA MET A 195 -7.29 15.66 4.85
C MET A 195 -7.75 14.39 5.57
N ARG A 196 -8.78 14.48 6.42
CA ARG A 196 -9.38 13.29 7.03
C ARG A 196 -9.94 12.31 5.98
N GLU A 197 -10.55 12.82 4.91
CA GLU A 197 -11.02 11.96 3.80
C GLU A 197 -9.85 11.32 3.04
N SER A 198 -8.77 12.07 2.81
CA SER A 198 -7.54 11.55 2.19
C SER A 198 -6.91 10.45 3.05
N ASP A 199 -6.76 10.67 4.35
CA ASP A 199 -6.22 9.68 5.29
C ASP A 199 -7.03 8.38 5.26
N ARG A 200 -8.38 8.47 5.23
CA ARG A 200 -9.27 7.29 5.11
C ARG A 200 -9.06 6.54 3.79
N LYS A 201 -8.91 7.26 2.67
CA LYS A 201 -8.61 6.64 1.37
C LYS A 201 -7.25 5.96 1.38
N THR A 202 -6.26 6.55 2.04
CA THR A 202 -4.93 5.96 2.20
C THR A 202 -4.96 4.71 3.07
N GLU A 203 -5.71 4.69 4.17
CA GLU A 203 -5.91 3.49 4.99
C GLU A 203 -6.61 2.37 4.21
N ARG A 204 -7.68 2.69 3.47
CA ARG A 204 -8.37 1.76 2.56
C ARG A 204 -7.41 1.20 1.53
N LEU A 205 -6.62 2.06 0.87
CA LEU A 205 -5.65 1.66 -0.13
C LEU A 205 -4.62 0.69 0.45
N GLY A 206 -4.08 0.97 1.64
CA GLY A 206 -3.13 0.09 2.31
C GLY A 206 -3.65 -1.34 2.49
N GLU A 207 -4.90 -1.48 2.95
CA GLU A 207 -5.52 -2.79 3.19
C GLU A 207 -5.85 -3.54 1.89
N VAL A 208 -6.24 -2.82 0.84
CA VAL A 208 -6.50 -3.37 -0.51
C VAL A 208 -5.19 -3.83 -1.17
N LEU A 209 -4.14 -3.00 -1.12
CA LEU A 209 -2.80 -3.34 -1.63
C LEU A 209 -2.29 -4.62 -0.96
N GLU A 210 -2.44 -4.73 0.35
CA GLU A 210 -2.04 -5.94 1.07
C GLU A 210 -2.86 -7.16 0.67
N LYS A 211 -4.20 -7.05 0.60
CA LYS A 211 -5.07 -8.19 0.24
C LYS A 211 -4.71 -8.77 -1.13
N TYR A 212 -4.38 -7.92 -2.10
CA TYR A 212 -4.09 -8.35 -3.47
C TYR A 212 -2.60 -8.40 -3.80
N HIS A 213 -1.73 -8.21 -2.82
CA HIS A 213 -0.29 -8.31 -3.02
C HIS A 213 0.09 -9.66 -3.63
N GLY A 214 0.79 -9.62 -4.78
CA GLY A 214 1.25 -10.80 -5.50
C GLY A 214 0.19 -11.55 -6.31
N HIS A 215 -1.06 -11.07 -6.35
CA HIS A 215 -2.10 -11.61 -7.23
C HIS A 215 -1.81 -11.23 -8.69
N PRO A 216 -1.98 -12.14 -9.68
CA PRO A 216 -1.77 -11.83 -11.10
C PRO A 216 -2.57 -10.61 -11.57
N ASP A 217 -3.84 -10.54 -11.19
CA ASP A 217 -4.74 -9.41 -11.50
C ASP A 217 -4.82 -8.36 -10.40
N SER A 218 -3.73 -8.19 -9.62
CA SER A 218 -3.72 -7.30 -8.45
C SER A 218 -4.19 -5.88 -8.79
N GLU A 219 -3.67 -5.27 -9.86
CA GLU A 219 -4.01 -3.90 -10.27
C GLU A 219 -5.50 -3.71 -10.57
N LYS A 220 -6.12 -4.65 -11.30
CA LYS A 220 -7.56 -4.62 -11.60
C LYS A 220 -8.40 -4.76 -10.34
N LEU A 221 -8.01 -5.69 -9.46
CA LEU A 221 -8.71 -5.90 -8.19
C LEU A 221 -8.58 -4.66 -7.29
N ILE A 222 -7.40 -4.05 -7.21
CA ILE A 222 -7.17 -2.80 -6.47
C ILE A 222 -8.04 -1.68 -7.04
N ALA A 223 -8.02 -1.47 -8.37
CA ALA A 223 -8.82 -0.43 -9.03
C ALA A 223 -10.31 -0.60 -8.75
N ARG A 224 -10.83 -1.83 -8.89
CA ARG A 224 -12.22 -2.17 -8.60
C ARG A 224 -12.59 -1.89 -7.14
N GLU A 225 -11.77 -2.34 -6.18
CA GLU A 225 -12.04 -2.12 -4.74
C GLU A 225 -11.89 -0.65 -4.32
N MET A 226 -11.07 0.13 -5.01
CA MET A 226 -10.93 1.57 -4.80
C MET A 226 -11.97 2.40 -5.55
N GLY A 227 -12.79 1.78 -6.41
CA GLY A 227 -13.77 2.47 -7.26
C GLY A 227 -13.13 3.30 -8.37
N TRP A 228 -11.91 2.98 -8.78
CA TRP A 228 -11.20 3.64 -9.88
C TRP A 228 -11.65 3.07 -11.22
N THR A 229 -12.91 3.33 -11.58
CA THR A 229 -13.55 2.76 -12.77
C THR A 229 -12.81 3.11 -14.06
N TRP A 230 -12.21 4.31 -14.14
CA TRP A 230 -11.41 4.73 -15.30
C TRP A 230 -10.18 3.83 -15.50
N LEU A 231 -9.49 3.49 -14.41
CA LEU A 231 -8.28 2.66 -14.44
C LEU A 231 -8.63 1.20 -14.69
N GLU A 232 -9.75 0.72 -14.12
CA GLU A 232 -10.27 -0.62 -14.41
C GLU A 232 -10.60 -0.78 -15.90
N GLU A 233 -11.32 0.19 -16.50
CA GLU A 233 -11.66 0.18 -17.93
C GLU A 233 -10.41 0.22 -18.83
N GLU A 234 -9.39 1.00 -18.45
CA GLU A 234 -8.12 1.10 -19.15
C GLU A 234 -7.35 -0.24 -19.14
N LEU A 235 -7.22 -0.87 -17.96
CA LEU A 235 -6.56 -2.18 -17.81
C LEU A 235 -7.31 -3.29 -18.57
N GLU A 236 -8.64 -3.26 -18.63
CA GLU A 236 -9.45 -4.18 -19.44
C GLU A 236 -9.32 -3.92 -20.96
N ALA A 237 -9.08 -2.68 -21.38
CA ALA A 237 -8.83 -2.34 -22.77
C ALA A 237 -7.44 -2.80 -23.24
N GLN A 238 -6.42 -2.64 -22.39
CA GLN A 238 -5.07 -3.17 -22.62
C GLN A 238 -5.08 -4.70 -22.76
N GLU A 239 -5.75 -5.42 -21.85
CA GLU A 239 -5.83 -6.89 -21.93
C GLU A 239 -6.55 -7.39 -23.19
N ARG A 240 -7.55 -6.65 -23.68
CA ARG A 240 -8.27 -6.97 -24.93
C ARG A 240 -7.46 -6.64 -26.20
N GLY A 241 -6.24 -6.11 -26.06
CA GLY A 241 -5.40 -5.69 -27.18
C GLY A 241 -6.05 -4.58 -28.01
N VAL A 242 -6.83 -3.69 -27.36
CA VAL A 242 -7.44 -2.53 -28.03
C VAL A 242 -6.40 -1.45 -28.30
N TYR A 243 -5.31 -1.46 -27.55
CA TYR A 243 -4.07 -0.76 -27.84
C TYR A 243 -3.14 -1.77 -28.54
N ASP A 244 -2.82 -1.53 -29.82
CA ASP A 244 -1.78 -2.28 -30.53
C ASP A 244 -0.43 -1.97 -29.87
N GLU A 245 0.46 -2.97 -29.73
CA GLU A 245 1.87 -2.80 -29.34
C GLU A 245 2.68 -1.87 -30.29
N GLU A 246 2.02 -1.30 -31.32
CA GLU A 246 2.57 -0.26 -32.21
C GLU A 246 2.28 1.18 -31.72
N ASP A 247 1.48 1.38 -30.66
CA ASP A 247 1.31 2.68 -29.97
C ASP A 247 2.21 2.80 -28.71
N ASP A 248 3.12 1.83 -28.47
CA ASP A 248 4.19 1.91 -27.46
C ASP A 248 5.35 2.86 -27.86
N GLU A 249 5.19 3.67 -28.91
CA GLU A 249 6.06 4.86 -29.11
C GLU A 249 5.61 6.05 -28.23
N ASP A 250 4.48 5.94 -27.50
CA ASP A 250 3.91 7.01 -26.66
C ASP A 250 3.54 6.55 -25.22
N ASP A 251 4.21 5.54 -24.63
CA ASP A 251 4.20 5.36 -23.16
C ASP A 251 5.34 6.17 -22.52
N PRO A 252 5.07 7.29 -21.82
CA PRO A 252 6.13 8.13 -21.24
C PRO A 252 6.81 7.50 -20.02
N ARG A 253 6.51 6.25 -19.66
CA ARG A 253 6.84 5.67 -18.35
C ARG A 253 7.90 4.58 -18.35
N GLU A 254 8.42 4.15 -19.50
CA GLU A 254 9.52 3.18 -19.57
C GLU A 254 10.79 3.67 -20.30
N ASP A 255 11.04 4.97 -20.37
CA ASP A 255 12.38 5.49 -20.67
C ASP A 255 13.12 5.87 -19.38
N ASP A 256 13.93 4.92 -18.89
CA ASP A 256 14.99 5.10 -17.87
C ASP A 256 16.15 6.01 -18.39
N ASP A 257 15.94 6.70 -19.52
CA ASP A 257 16.83 7.68 -20.15
C ASP A 257 16.34 9.14 -20.03
N LEU A 258 15.23 9.41 -19.31
CA LEU A 258 14.63 10.75 -19.11
C LEU A 258 15.44 11.75 -18.23
N ILE A 259 16.77 11.63 -18.18
CA ILE A 259 17.66 12.71 -17.70
C ILE A 259 18.54 13.26 -18.84
N GLY A 260 18.38 12.78 -20.09
CA GLY A 260 19.35 13.06 -21.13
C GLY A 260 18.81 13.20 -22.54
N ASP A 261 17.76 13.99 -22.77
CA ASP A 261 17.69 14.91 -23.91
C ASP A 261 16.51 15.86 -23.73
N GLU A 262 16.72 17.13 -24.05
CA GLU A 262 15.74 18.21 -23.97
C GLU A 262 14.46 17.82 -24.73
N MET A 263 13.41 17.42 -24.00
CA MET A 263 12.05 17.59 -24.51
C MET A 263 11.89 19.09 -24.76
N ASP A 264 11.85 19.49 -26.04
CA ASP A 264 11.44 20.82 -26.53
C ASP A 264 9.95 21.05 -26.18
N PHE A 265 9.65 21.07 -24.89
CA PHE A 265 8.36 21.52 -24.37
C PHE A 265 8.38 23.04 -24.49
N ASP A 266 7.60 23.57 -25.42
CA ASP A 266 7.48 25.00 -25.71
C ASP A 266 6.74 25.67 -24.55
N TRP A 267 7.45 25.84 -23.42
CA TRP A 267 6.92 26.51 -22.24
C TRP A 267 6.50 27.92 -22.65
N PRO A 268 5.27 28.36 -22.32
CA PRO A 268 4.82 29.69 -22.68
C PRO A 268 5.82 30.73 -22.15
N GLU A 269 6.11 31.78 -22.93
CA GLU A 269 7.01 32.82 -22.44
C GLU A 269 6.43 33.47 -21.17
N PRO A 270 7.20 33.54 -20.07
CA PRO A 270 6.71 34.07 -18.81
C PRO A 270 6.45 35.58 -18.94
N ASP A 271 5.46 36.09 -18.21
CA ASP A 271 5.04 37.50 -18.33
C ASP A 271 6.22 38.45 -18.03
N PRO A 272 6.67 39.27 -19.00
CA PRO A 272 7.78 40.21 -18.81
C PRO A 272 7.55 41.23 -17.69
N LEU A 273 6.30 41.52 -17.32
CA LEU A 273 5.98 42.45 -16.25
C LEU A 273 6.23 41.88 -14.85
N LYS A 274 6.32 40.55 -14.74
CA LYS A 274 6.57 39.83 -13.49
C LYS A 274 8.03 39.42 -13.31
N GLU A 275 8.89 39.76 -14.27
CA GLU A 275 10.34 39.50 -14.20
C GLU A 275 10.96 40.21 -12.98
N GLY A 276 11.70 39.45 -12.18
CA GLY A 276 12.28 39.89 -10.91
C GLY A 276 11.34 39.81 -9.70
N ILE A 277 10.05 39.52 -9.92
CA ILE A 277 9.04 39.35 -8.86
C ILE A 277 8.69 37.86 -8.73
N ASP A 278 8.02 37.32 -9.76
CA ASP A 278 7.54 35.93 -9.75
C ASP A 278 8.49 35.00 -10.49
N TRP A 279 9.39 35.53 -11.33
CA TRP A 279 10.41 34.74 -12.01
C TRP A 279 11.70 35.49 -12.33
N VAL A 280 12.81 34.76 -12.44
CA VAL A 280 14.14 35.20 -12.89
C VAL A 280 14.78 34.07 -13.69
N ARG A 281 15.76 34.40 -14.55
CA ARG A 281 16.60 33.40 -15.22
C ARG A 281 17.87 33.11 -14.43
N ASP A 282 18.27 31.86 -14.41
CA ASP A 282 19.57 31.46 -13.89
C ASP A 282 20.69 31.62 -14.94
N GLU A 283 21.86 31.04 -14.66
CA GLU A 283 23.04 31.12 -15.53
C GLU A 283 22.90 30.26 -16.80
N ASN A 284 22.01 29.26 -16.77
CA ASN A 284 21.72 28.36 -17.89
C ASN A 284 20.54 28.86 -18.74
N GLY A 285 19.80 29.85 -18.26
CA GLY A 285 18.63 30.42 -18.93
C GLY A 285 17.30 29.89 -18.40
N ASP A 286 17.35 29.02 -17.39
CA ASP A 286 16.20 28.36 -16.78
C ASP A 286 15.39 29.35 -15.93
N VAL A 287 14.07 29.26 -16.03
CA VAL A 287 13.14 30.16 -15.34
C VAL A 287 12.83 29.61 -13.95
N HIS A 288 13.04 30.44 -12.92
CA HIS A 288 12.77 30.08 -11.53
C HIS A 288 12.13 31.24 -10.78
N HIS A 289 11.35 30.94 -9.75
CA HIS A 289 10.94 31.95 -8.79
C HIS A 289 12.17 32.46 -7.99
N PRO A 290 12.31 33.78 -7.73
CA PRO A 290 13.50 34.33 -7.06
C PRO A 290 13.80 33.71 -5.69
N LEU A 291 12.77 33.38 -4.91
CA LEU A 291 12.95 32.72 -3.61
C LEU A 291 13.41 31.27 -3.75
N ALA A 292 12.87 30.53 -4.73
CA ALA A 292 13.25 29.14 -4.98
C ALA A 292 14.72 29.07 -5.43
N LEU A 293 15.12 29.93 -6.37
CA LEU A 293 16.51 30.02 -6.84
C LEU A 293 17.48 30.37 -5.70
N ARG A 294 17.10 31.28 -4.80
CA ARG A 294 17.91 31.64 -3.63
C ARG A 294 18.04 30.49 -2.63
N ALA A 295 16.96 29.76 -2.36
CA ALA A 295 16.98 28.60 -1.48
C ALA A 295 17.85 27.48 -2.07
N MET A 296 17.79 27.25 -3.38
CA MET A 296 18.60 26.26 -4.08
C MET A 296 20.08 26.59 -3.99
N LYS A 297 20.44 27.84 -4.30
CA LYS A 297 21.82 28.33 -4.18
C LYS A 297 22.35 28.22 -2.75
N LEU A 298 21.51 28.52 -1.75
CA LEU A 298 21.88 28.35 -0.34
C LEU A 298 22.12 26.86 0.01
N GLY A 299 21.25 25.96 -0.43
CA GLY A 299 21.39 24.52 -0.20
C GLY A 299 22.68 23.96 -0.80
N LEU A 300 22.99 24.34 -2.04
CA LEU A 300 24.24 23.96 -2.72
C LEU A 300 25.48 24.52 -2.00
N GLN A 301 25.46 25.79 -1.62
CA GLN A 301 26.57 26.41 -0.88
C GLN A 301 26.79 25.74 0.48
N LEU A 302 25.72 25.42 1.19
CA LEU A 302 25.78 24.77 2.48
C LEU A 302 26.34 23.35 2.37
N TRP A 303 25.86 22.58 1.39
CA TRP A 303 26.38 21.24 1.10
C TRP A 303 27.89 21.28 0.80
N HIS A 304 28.33 22.13 -0.13
CA HIS A 304 29.75 22.28 -0.47
C HIS A 304 30.61 22.70 0.73
N ALA A 305 30.11 23.61 1.57
CA ALA A 305 30.84 24.04 2.76
C ALA A 305 30.99 22.90 3.78
N CYS A 306 29.94 22.10 4.00
CA CYS A 306 29.98 20.96 4.91
C CYS A 306 30.85 19.81 4.37
N ASP A 307 30.83 19.58 3.06
CA ASP A 307 31.69 18.58 2.39
C ASP A 307 33.17 18.93 2.53
N GLN A 308 33.54 20.19 2.25
CA GLN A 308 34.92 20.68 2.40
C GLN A 308 35.45 20.60 3.83
N LEU A 309 34.56 20.67 4.82
CA LEU A 309 34.89 20.52 6.24
C LEU A 309 34.94 19.05 6.69
N GLY A 310 34.54 18.10 5.84
CA GLY A 310 34.50 16.68 6.16
C GLY A 310 33.50 16.33 7.27
N VAL A 311 32.43 17.12 7.42
CA VAL A 311 31.43 16.95 8.48
C VAL A 311 30.16 16.24 8.00
N LEU A 312 30.05 15.96 6.71
CA LEU A 312 29.00 15.13 6.14
C LEU A 312 29.30 13.66 6.47
N ASN A 313 28.27 12.93 6.90
CA ASN A 313 28.34 11.49 7.12
C ASN A 313 26.94 10.89 6.92
N ASP A 314 26.89 9.67 6.40
CA ASP A 314 25.65 8.98 6.01
C ASP A 314 24.85 8.41 7.20
N SER A 315 25.19 8.80 8.44
CA SER A 315 24.41 8.41 9.61
C SER A 315 23.10 9.19 9.66
N ARG A 316 21.98 8.47 9.84
CA ARG A 316 20.66 9.05 10.13
C ARG A 316 20.65 9.96 11.37
N GLU A 317 21.61 9.80 12.27
CA GLU A 317 21.76 10.62 13.49
C GLU A 317 22.53 11.93 13.28
N SER A 318 23.11 12.15 12.09
CA SER A 318 23.92 13.34 11.81
C SER A 318 23.07 14.59 11.72
N VAL A 319 23.16 15.45 12.73
CA VAL A 319 22.46 16.75 12.78
C VAL A 319 22.86 17.64 11.60
N VAL A 320 24.14 17.59 11.18
CA VAL A 320 24.64 18.40 10.07
C VAL A 320 24.11 17.90 8.73
N GLN A 321 24.12 16.58 8.51
CA GLN A 321 23.56 15.97 7.30
C GLN A 321 22.06 16.26 7.19
N ASN A 322 21.33 16.06 8.29
CA ASN A 322 19.89 16.35 8.36
C ASN A 322 19.60 17.82 8.07
N MET A 323 20.38 18.76 8.63
CA MET A 323 20.21 20.19 8.33
C MET A 323 20.39 20.50 6.84
N VAL A 324 21.42 19.94 6.19
CA VAL A 324 21.66 20.12 4.75
C VAL A 324 20.49 19.59 3.92
N ILE A 325 20.05 18.37 4.23
CA ILE A 325 18.91 17.72 3.55
C ILE A 325 17.64 18.55 3.72
N GLN A 326 17.34 19.03 4.92
CA GLN A 326 16.13 19.82 5.17
C GLN A 326 16.14 21.15 4.40
N VAL A 327 17.30 21.79 4.25
CA VAL A 327 17.43 23.01 3.42
C VAL A 327 17.20 22.70 1.94
N GLN A 328 17.71 21.57 1.44
CA GLN A 328 17.49 21.13 0.05
C GLN A 328 16.03 20.77 -0.22
N ILE A 329 15.39 20.04 0.70
CA ILE A 329 13.95 19.73 0.64
C ILE A 329 13.12 21.02 0.64
N CYS A 330 13.45 21.98 1.52
CA CYS A 330 12.78 23.28 1.55
C CYS A 330 12.90 24.00 0.20
N SER A 331 14.08 23.97 -0.43
CA SER A 331 14.27 24.53 -1.78
C SER A 331 13.39 23.86 -2.82
N ALA A 332 13.30 22.52 -2.82
CA ALA A 332 12.48 21.78 -3.77
C ALA A 332 10.98 22.10 -3.58
N LYS A 333 10.51 22.17 -2.33
CA LYS A 333 9.14 22.57 -2.00
C LYS A 333 8.83 23.99 -2.48
N LEU A 334 9.74 24.95 -2.28
CA LEU A 334 9.60 26.31 -2.78
C LEU A 334 9.58 26.36 -4.31
N ALA A 335 10.37 25.53 -4.98
CA ALA A 335 10.36 25.43 -6.44
C ALA A 335 9.03 24.92 -6.97
N GLY A 336 8.51 23.82 -6.40
CA GLY A 336 7.21 23.26 -6.80
C GLY A 336 6.03 24.20 -6.54
N ALA A 337 6.07 24.95 -5.44
CA ALA A 337 5.00 25.89 -5.09
C ALA A 337 5.04 27.20 -5.88
N LEU A 338 6.22 27.69 -6.27
CA LEU A 338 6.38 29.07 -6.75
C LEU A 338 6.81 29.19 -8.22
N ASN A 339 7.47 28.19 -8.82
CA ASN A 339 7.99 28.34 -10.18
C ASN A 339 6.87 28.46 -11.23
N ASN A 340 5.69 27.90 -10.97
CA ASN A 340 4.54 28.01 -11.87
C ASN A 340 3.95 29.42 -11.95
N LEU A 341 4.23 30.29 -10.97
CA LEU A 341 3.81 31.71 -10.99
C LEU A 341 4.42 32.51 -12.15
N ALA A 342 5.45 31.95 -12.81
CA ALA A 342 6.01 32.51 -14.02
C ALA A 342 5.04 32.44 -15.22
N TYR A 343 4.14 31.45 -15.22
CA TYR A 343 3.35 31.06 -16.40
C TYR A 343 1.84 31.18 -16.21
N ASP A 344 1.36 31.21 -14.97
CA ASP A 344 -0.08 31.26 -14.65
C ASP A 344 -0.43 32.40 -13.68
N ASP A 345 -1.64 32.96 -13.83
CA ASP A 345 -2.27 33.88 -12.89
C ASP A 345 -3.17 33.13 -11.89
N ASP A 346 -3.58 31.90 -12.21
CA ASP A 346 -4.32 31.06 -11.27
C ASP A 346 -3.38 30.64 -10.14
N GLN A 347 -3.74 31.07 -8.92
CA GLN A 347 -3.27 30.46 -7.67
C GLN A 347 -3.89 29.06 -7.55
N ASP A 348 -3.61 28.18 -8.51
CA ASP A 348 -3.92 26.79 -8.32
C ASP A 348 -3.10 26.34 -7.12
N ASN A 349 -3.79 25.82 -6.09
CA ASN A 349 -3.30 25.68 -4.72
C ASN A 349 -2.11 24.72 -4.66
N GLY A 350 -0.92 25.23 -5.00
CA GLY A 350 0.33 24.51 -5.01
C GLY A 350 0.72 24.10 -3.61
N PHE A 351 0.90 22.78 -3.43
CA PHE A 351 1.58 22.08 -2.34
C PHE A 351 1.81 22.88 -1.04
N ILE A 352 1.00 22.59 -0.02
CA ILE A 352 1.27 23.04 1.35
C ILE A 352 2.50 22.28 1.87
N VAL A 353 3.48 23.05 2.36
CA VAL A 353 4.63 22.55 3.13
C VAL A 353 4.11 21.91 4.42
N ALA A 354 4.00 20.59 4.44
CA ALA A 354 4.01 19.80 5.67
C ALA A 354 5.38 19.86 6.34
#